data_AF-A0A0W0ZAX2-F1
#
_entry.id   AF-A0A0W0ZAX2-F1
#
_cell.length_a   1.000
_cell.length_b   1.000
_cell.length_c   1.000
_cell.angle_alpha   90.00
_cell.angle_beta   90.00
_cell.angle_gamma   90.00
#
_symmetry.space_group_name_H-M   'P 1'
#
loop_
_entity.id
_entity.type
_entity.pdbx_description
1 polymer ?
#
loop_
_entity_poly.entity_id
_entity_poly.type
_entity_poly.pdbx_seq_one_letter_code
_entity_poly.pdbx_strand_id
1 'polypeptide(L)'
;MHSKLHLSPLAACVLIAMSSSVQAADPVNLQATTFQRLKQQFHVAVPGVKQVTGVSADSLQFVKKHSDRNLVTHTRLQQQYAGFKVFGGYAIVHSTHSGQALLQNHNDVSMNGVVYTGLQNELGKPAADFVSRGNKALEQFIDLYKSKDISEQQVTPMVYIDDNHQAHWAYKVSVFVRHDDKIPERPTAIIDAESFKPFIQWNDLKTEKAPVKGRGFGGNQKMGEYEFGSGNYPYLELTREADEDMCFMENDHVKVVDMEHRYYSSNKPMQFACVQDEPEQDTFWTGYQSDGYDRDNGAFSPTNDALYAGYVIKHMYHDWYGVEALVKSDGSPMQLVMRVHYGYGYENAYWDGKQMTFGDGEDMMYPLVSLGVGAHEISHGFTEQHSELEYFGQSGGMNEAFSDMAAQAAEFYSTGVNSWQIGPEIMKEDSGYDALRYMDMPSRDGISIDRADQYYGGLDVHYSSGVFNHLYYLIANQPGWDARKAFDVMVKANMDYWTPYSTFREGGCGVLNAALDLGYSAEDVKKSLDEVAIDYEGCFIHIPEPKHS
;
A
#
# COMPACT_ATOMS: atom_id res chain seq x y z
N MET A 1 86.63 48.75 -4.57
CA MET A 1 87.47 47.70 -5.19
C MET A 1 86.60 46.84 -6.11
N HIS A 2 87.20 45.92 -6.87
CA HIS A 2 86.56 44.94 -7.77
C HIS A 2 85.32 44.25 -7.12
N SER A 3 84.16 44.11 -7.80
CA SER A 3 83.80 43.06 -8.80
C SER A 3 82.88 41.99 -8.16
N LYS A 4 81.83 41.42 -8.78
CA LYS A 4 81.10 41.65 -10.07
C LYS A 4 79.83 40.76 -10.07
N LEU A 5 78.72 41.20 -10.70
CA LEU A 5 77.64 40.37 -11.32
C LEU A 5 76.87 39.43 -10.34
N HIS A 6 75.69 38.81 -10.59
CA HIS A 6 74.56 38.85 -11.55
C HIS A 6 73.42 37.99 -10.92
N LEU A 7 72.09 38.04 -11.16
CA LEU A 7 71.07 38.77 -11.96
C LEU A 7 69.82 38.92 -11.01
N SER A 8 68.74 39.70 -11.18
CA SER A 8 67.83 40.05 -12.29
C SER A 8 66.88 38.91 -12.76
N PRO A 9 65.56 39.12 -12.99
CA PRO A 9 64.68 40.21 -12.55
C PRO A 9 63.30 39.75 -11.99
N LEU A 10 62.49 40.76 -11.68
CA LEU A 10 61.04 40.77 -11.44
C LEU A 10 60.20 39.98 -12.48
N ALA A 11 59.21 39.21 -12.03
CA ALA A 11 58.00 38.85 -12.78
C ALA A 11 56.88 38.31 -11.85
N ALA A 12 55.89 39.14 -11.50
CA ALA A 12 54.71 38.70 -10.76
C ALA A 12 53.53 38.50 -11.73
N CYS A 13 53.32 37.25 -12.17
CA CYS A 13 52.18 36.92 -13.04
C CYS A 13 50.90 36.75 -12.22
N VAL A 14 49.91 37.62 -12.46
CA VAL A 14 48.54 37.43 -12.00
C VAL A 14 47.90 36.34 -12.86
N LEU A 15 47.81 35.12 -12.32
CA LEU A 15 47.05 34.03 -12.94
C LEU A 15 45.55 34.27 -12.70
N ILE A 16 44.86 34.79 -13.73
CA ILE A 16 43.41 34.75 -13.79
C ILE A 16 43.01 33.30 -14.05
N ALA A 17 42.56 32.62 -13.01
CA ALA A 17 41.98 31.29 -13.14
C ALA A 17 40.63 31.40 -13.86
N MET A 18 40.61 31.16 -15.17
CA MET A 18 39.37 30.91 -15.90
C MET A 18 38.86 29.52 -15.52
N SER A 19 38.04 29.46 -14.47
CA SER A 19 37.16 28.33 -14.23
C SER A 19 36.18 28.21 -15.40
N SER A 20 36.45 27.29 -16.33
CA SER A 20 35.48 26.89 -17.33
C SER A 20 34.25 26.34 -16.62
N SER A 21 33.13 27.05 -16.73
CA SER A 21 31.84 26.58 -16.25
C SER A 21 31.46 25.32 -17.03
N VAL A 22 31.66 24.15 -16.42
CA VAL A 22 31.15 22.88 -16.94
C VAL A 22 29.63 23.02 -17.03
N GLN A 23 29.07 22.86 -18.23
CA GLN A 23 27.63 22.82 -18.40
C GLN A 23 27.18 21.40 -18.06
N ALA A 24 26.45 21.28 -16.95
CA ALA A 24 25.84 20.03 -16.50
C ALA A 24 24.79 19.50 -17.50
N ALA A 25 24.40 18.24 -17.32
CA ALA A 25 23.37 17.59 -18.11
C ALA A 25 21.97 18.11 -17.73
N ASP A 26 21.53 19.20 -18.37
CA ASP A 26 20.24 19.86 -18.11
C ASP A 26 19.05 18.86 -18.17
N PRO A 27 18.36 18.57 -17.05
CA PRO A 27 17.22 17.66 -17.02
C PRO A 27 15.96 18.32 -17.58
N VAL A 28 15.40 17.74 -18.64
CA VAL A 28 14.16 18.21 -19.25
C VAL A 28 12.96 17.65 -18.48
N ASN A 29 12.24 18.53 -17.77
CA ASN A 29 10.94 18.19 -17.20
C ASN A 29 9.93 17.93 -18.34
N LEU A 30 9.54 16.67 -18.50
CA LEU A 30 8.65 16.23 -19.57
C LEU A 30 7.19 16.67 -19.39
N GLN A 31 6.74 16.91 -18.16
CA GLN A 31 5.38 17.44 -17.92
C GLN A 31 5.24 18.90 -18.36
N ALA A 32 6.34 19.66 -18.34
CA ALA A 32 6.41 21.04 -18.81
C ALA A 32 6.80 21.19 -20.29
N THR A 33 6.96 20.08 -21.03
CA THR A 33 7.52 20.04 -22.39
C THR A 33 6.55 19.37 -23.35
N THR A 34 6.37 19.89 -24.57
CA THR A 34 5.52 19.24 -25.58
C THR A 34 6.27 18.12 -26.30
N PHE A 35 5.57 17.05 -26.70
CA PHE A 35 6.17 15.97 -27.49
C PHE A 35 6.76 16.47 -28.83
N GLN A 36 6.26 17.59 -29.38
CA GLN A 36 6.89 18.23 -30.54
C GLN A 36 8.29 18.78 -30.23
N ARG A 37 8.52 19.41 -29.07
CA ARG A 37 9.88 19.83 -28.65
C ARG A 37 10.78 18.64 -28.40
N LEU A 38 10.25 17.57 -27.79
CA LEU A 38 11.00 16.34 -27.55
C LEU A 38 11.50 15.72 -28.86
N LYS A 39 10.64 15.63 -29.88
CA LYS A 39 10.99 15.20 -31.25
C LYS A 39 11.98 16.13 -31.99
N GLN A 40 12.24 17.33 -31.49
CA GLN A 40 13.25 18.26 -32.04
C GLN A 40 14.61 18.14 -31.34
N GLN A 41 14.63 17.69 -30.08
CA GLN A 41 15.85 17.50 -29.28
C GLN A 41 16.42 16.08 -29.42
N PHE A 42 15.56 15.07 -29.52
CA PHE A 42 15.94 13.65 -29.51
C PHE A 42 15.46 12.93 -30.77
N HIS A 43 16.27 12.02 -31.28
CA HIS A 43 15.85 11.09 -32.33
C HIS A 43 14.93 10.00 -31.76
N VAL A 44 13.62 10.14 -31.96
CA VAL A 44 12.60 9.21 -31.41
C VAL A 44 12.42 7.99 -32.31
N ALA A 45 12.82 6.82 -31.84
CA ALA A 45 12.74 5.54 -32.55
C ALA A 45 11.60 4.66 -32.00
N VAL A 46 10.53 4.52 -32.78
CA VAL A 46 9.37 3.66 -32.46
C VAL A 46 9.11 2.60 -33.54
N PRO A 47 8.56 1.42 -33.18
CA PRO A 47 8.34 0.33 -34.14
C PRO A 47 7.44 0.71 -35.32
N GLY A 48 7.76 0.17 -36.50
CA GLY A 48 7.01 0.38 -37.74
C GLY A 48 7.34 1.66 -38.52
N VAL A 49 8.13 2.57 -37.96
CA VAL A 49 8.51 3.83 -38.62
C VAL A 49 9.85 3.68 -39.34
N LYS A 50 9.94 4.16 -40.59
CA LYS A 50 11.24 4.26 -41.30
C LYS A 50 12.12 5.32 -40.62
N GLN A 51 13.23 4.85 -40.07
CA GLN A 51 14.28 5.68 -39.45
C GLN A 51 14.76 6.76 -40.44
N VAL A 52 14.68 8.03 -40.04
CA VAL A 52 15.35 9.13 -40.75
C VAL A 52 16.81 9.16 -40.30
N THR A 53 17.74 9.01 -41.23
CA THR A 53 19.18 9.02 -40.92
C THR A 53 19.69 10.46 -40.71
N GLY A 54 19.49 10.98 -39.51
CA GLY A 54 20.09 12.24 -39.02
C GLY A 54 20.92 11.96 -37.77
N VAL A 55 22.17 12.40 -37.74
CA VAL A 55 23.15 11.96 -36.72
C VAL A 55 23.06 12.81 -35.44
N SER A 56 21.95 12.68 -34.72
CA SER A 56 21.96 12.98 -33.29
C SER A 56 22.68 11.86 -32.56
N ALA A 57 23.61 12.19 -31.66
CA ALA A 57 24.15 11.22 -30.71
C ALA A 57 23.11 10.84 -29.65
N ASP A 58 22.11 11.69 -29.40
CA ASP A 58 21.06 11.48 -28.40
C ASP A 58 19.73 11.04 -29.04
N SER A 59 19.11 10.02 -28.45
CA SER A 59 17.96 9.33 -29.02
C SER A 59 17.05 8.72 -27.97
N LEU A 60 15.77 8.54 -28.32
CA LEU A 60 14.77 7.91 -27.46
C LEU A 60 14.29 6.61 -28.12
N GLN A 61 14.81 5.49 -27.61
CA GLN A 61 14.55 4.15 -28.14
C GLN A 61 13.34 3.51 -27.45
N PHE A 62 12.40 2.97 -28.22
CA PHE A 62 11.25 2.24 -27.69
C PHE A 62 11.65 1.06 -26.81
N VAL A 63 10.99 0.94 -25.65
CA VAL A 63 11.14 -0.18 -24.71
C VAL A 63 9.90 -1.08 -24.71
N LYS A 64 8.74 -0.52 -24.37
CA LYS A 64 7.45 -1.22 -24.35
C LYS A 64 6.28 -0.25 -24.47
N LYS A 65 5.10 -0.76 -24.84
CA LYS A 65 3.82 -0.04 -24.70
C LYS A 65 2.75 -0.89 -24.03
N HIS A 66 1.77 -0.22 -23.44
CA HIS A 66 0.55 -0.78 -22.84
C HIS A 66 -0.61 0.17 -23.15
N SER A 67 -1.85 -0.33 -23.19
CA SER A 67 -3.05 0.51 -23.37
C SER A 67 -4.01 0.23 -22.21
N ASP A 68 -4.50 1.26 -21.54
CA ASP A 68 -5.36 1.14 -20.36
C ASP A 68 -6.85 0.93 -20.69
N ARG A 69 -7.70 0.83 -19.65
CA ARG A 69 -9.16 0.70 -19.79
C ARG A 69 -9.81 1.93 -20.46
N ASN A 70 -9.12 3.08 -20.47
CA ASN A 70 -9.57 4.33 -21.11
C ASN A 70 -9.07 4.47 -22.56
N LEU A 71 -8.46 3.41 -23.12
CA LEU A 71 -7.84 3.38 -24.45
C LEU A 71 -6.62 4.30 -24.63
N VAL A 72 -6.06 4.84 -23.53
CA VAL A 72 -4.81 5.62 -23.54
C VAL A 72 -3.64 4.65 -23.69
N THR A 73 -2.79 4.87 -24.68
CA THR A 73 -1.57 4.09 -24.89
C THR A 73 -0.37 4.76 -24.25
N HIS A 74 0.22 4.10 -23.26
CA HIS A 74 1.47 4.51 -22.61
C HIS A 74 2.64 3.88 -23.34
N THR A 75 3.49 4.69 -23.95
CA THR A 75 4.70 4.27 -24.68
C THR A 75 5.95 4.67 -23.88
N ARG A 76 6.71 3.69 -23.38
CA ARG A 76 7.97 3.94 -22.66
C ARG A 76 9.16 3.92 -23.62
N LEU A 77 9.94 5.00 -23.58
CA LEU A 77 11.15 5.23 -24.34
C LEU A 77 12.35 5.37 -23.38
N GLN A 78 13.46 4.72 -23.71
CA GLN A 78 14.76 4.80 -23.02
C GLN A 78 15.65 5.81 -23.76
N GLN A 79 16.23 6.77 -23.04
CA GLN A 79 17.25 7.64 -23.61
C GLN A 79 18.55 6.86 -23.86
N GLN A 80 19.17 7.07 -25.02
CA GLN A 80 20.50 6.58 -25.35
C GLN A 80 21.35 7.70 -25.94
N TYR A 81 22.54 7.89 -25.37
CA TYR A 81 23.57 8.80 -25.85
C TYR A 81 24.75 8.02 -26.44
N ALA A 82 25.15 8.36 -27.67
CA ALA A 82 26.13 7.63 -28.50
C ALA A 82 25.85 6.11 -28.65
N GLY A 83 24.59 5.68 -28.50
CA GLY A 83 24.16 4.27 -28.52
C GLY A 83 24.22 3.57 -27.15
N PHE A 84 24.68 4.24 -26.10
CA PHE A 84 24.71 3.73 -24.73
C PHE A 84 23.50 4.26 -23.94
N LYS A 85 22.91 3.43 -23.07
CA LYS A 85 21.75 3.83 -22.26
C LYS A 85 22.15 4.94 -21.28
N VAL A 86 21.33 5.97 -21.15
CA VAL A 86 21.42 6.93 -20.04
C VAL A 86 20.65 6.36 -18.85
N PHE A 87 21.33 6.15 -17.73
CA PHE A 87 20.71 5.64 -16.51
C PHE A 87 19.65 6.63 -15.99
N GLY A 88 18.49 6.12 -15.58
CA GLY A 88 17.32 6.95 -15.21
C GLY A 88 16.63 7.70 -16.36
N GLY A 89 17.29 7.90 -17.51
CA GLY A 89 16.75 8.66 -18.65
C GLY A 89 15.59 7.94 -19.36
N TYR A 90 14.35 8.34 -19.06
CA TYR A 90 13.12 7.77 -19.61
C TYR A 90 12.09 8.84 -19.96
N ALA A 91 11.48 8.69 -21.13
CA ALA A 91 10.23 9.36 -21.47
C ALA A 91 9.10 8.33 -21.53
N ILE A 92 8.02 8.55 -20.78
CA ILE A 92 6.76 7.82 -20.92
C ILE A 92 5.79 8.78 -21.59
N VAL A 93 5.27 8.40 -22.75
CA VAL A 93 4.37 9.21 -23.59
C VAL A 93 2.98 8.62 -23.52
N HIS A 94 1.98 9.43 -23.17
CA HIS A 94 0.60 9.05 -22.95
C HIS A 94 -0.26 9.69 -24.06
N SER A 95 -0.96 8.89 -24.86
CA SER A 95 -1.84 9.41 -25.94
C SER A 95 -2.83 8.35 -26.39
N THR A 96 -3.96 8.78 -26.95
CA THR A 96 -4.88 7.91 -27.71
C THR A 96 -4.24 7.35 -28.99
N HIS A 97 -3.17 7.98 -29.48
CA HIS A 97 -2.45 7.61 -30.69
C HIS A 97 -1.23 6.71 -30.39
N SER A 98 -0.93 5.74 -31.26
CA SER A 98 0.24 4.85 -31.10
C SER A 98 0.98 4.54 -32.40
N GLY A 99 2.20 4.01 -32.29
CA GLY A 99 3.05 3.67 -33.44
C GLY A 99 3.39 4.90 -34.28
N GLN A 100 3.23 4.82 -35.61
CA GLN A 100 3.50 5.95 -36.51
C GLN A 100 2.53 7.14 -36.28
N ALA A 101 1.30 6.90 -35.81
CA ALA A 101 0.34 7.97 -35.55
C ALA A 101 0.82 8.90 -34.41
N LEU A 102 1.48 8.34 -33.39
CA LEU A 102 2.03 9.10 -32.26
C LEU A 102 3.04 10.18 -32.70
N LEU A 103 3.83 9.93 -33.75
CA LEU A 103 4.86 10.86 -34.23
C LEU A 103 4.31 12.09 -34.96
N GLN A 104 3.00 12.14 -35.25
CA GLN A 104 2.35 13.34 -35.80
C GLN A 104 2.24 14.44 -34.73
N ASN A 105 1.66 15.59 -35.06
CA ASN A 105 1.49 16.68 -34.11
C ASN A 105 0.05 16.66 -33.58
N HIS A 106 -0.09 16.23 -32.33
CA HIS A 106 -1.35 16.13 -31.61
C HIS A 106 -1.29 16.95 -30.32
N ASN A 107 -2.46 17.39 -29.86
CA ASN A 107 -2.60 18.22 -28.66
C ASN A 107 -2.99 17.43 -27.39
N ASP A 108 -3.30 16.14 -27.52
CA ASP A 108 -3.73 15.22 -26.44
C ASP A 108 -2.56 14.44 -25.80
N VAL A 109 -1.31 14.80 -26.11
CA VAL A 109 -0.12 14.03 -25.71
C VAL A 109 0.49 14.60 -24.43
N SER A 110 0.34 13.89 -23.31
CA SER A 110 1.05 14.17 -22.05
C SER A 110 2.26 13.25 -21.88
N MET A 111 3.21 13.65 -21.02
CA MET A 111 4.47 12.92 -20.82
C MET A 111 4.95 12.96 -19.37
N ASN A 112 5.57 11.87 -18.92
CA ASN A 112 6.15 11.71 -17.60
C ASN A 112 7.58 11.15 -17.71
N GLY A 113 8.40 11.39 -16.68
CA GLY A 113 9.82 11.01 -16.63
C GLY A 113 10.76 12.19 -16.86
N VAL A 114 12.06 11.87 -17.00
CA VAL A 114 13.16 12.83 -17.18
C VAL A 114 14.06 12.32 -18.28
N VAL A 115 14.50 13.22 -19.15
CA VAL A 115 15.57 13.00 -20.13
C VAL A 115 16.57 14.14 -20.01
N TYR A 116 17.83 13.88 -20.32
CA TYR A 116 18.92 14.83 -20.12
C TYR A 116 19.34 15.45 -21.45
N THR A 117 19.60 16.74 -21.48
CA THR A 117 20.19 17.44 -22.63
C THR A 117 21.61 17.89 -22.30
N GLY A 118 22.33 18.50 -23.25
CA GLY A 118 23.71 18.96 -23.03
C GLY A 118 24.80 17.88 -23.10
N LEU A 119 24.46 16.59 -22.99
CA LEU A 119 25.40 15.45 -22.94
C LEU A 119 26.55 15.48 -23.98
N GLN A 120 26.32 16.00 -25.19
CA GLN A 120 27.36 16.12 -26.22
C GLN A 120 28.46 17.15 -25.87
N ASN A 121 28.14 18.18 -25.10
CA ASN A 121 29.10 19.19 -24.65
C ASN A 121 29.94 18.69 -23.47
N GLU A 122 29.37 17.82 -22.64
CA GLU A 122 29.96 17.33 -21.39
C GLU A 122 30.77 16.04 -21.61
N LEU A 123 30.15 14.99 -22.16
CA LEU A 123 30.76 13.67 -22.38
C LEU A 123 31.63 13.58 -23.64
N GLY A 124 31.46 14.50 -24.59
CA GLY A 124 32.08 14.41 -25.90
C GLY A 124 31.71 13.12 -26.64
N LYS A 125 32.72 12.37 -27.11
CA LYS A 125 32.54 11.02 -27.67
C LYS A 125 33.21 10.01 -26.73
N PRO A 126 32.66 8.79 -26.57
CA PRO A 126 33.30 7.76 -25.76
C PRO A 126 34.65 7.38 -26.36
N ALA A 127 35.60 7.02 -25.50
CA ALA A 127 36.91 6.54 -25.92
C ALA A 127 36.79 5.25 -26.77
N ALA A 128 37.70 5.04 -27.71
CA ALA A 128 37.66 3.88 -28.62
C ALA A 128 37.77 2.53 -27.90
N ASP A 129 38.31 2.53 -26.68
CA ASP A 129 38.45 1.39 -25.77
C ASP A 129 37.39 1.36 -24.65
N PHE A 130 36.39 2.26 -24.65
CA PHE A 130 35.37 2.34 -23.60
C PHE A 130 34.66 1.00 -23.39
N VAL A 131 34.22 0.34 -24.46
CA VAL A 131 33.50 -0.95 -24.34
C VAL A 131 34.41 -2.05 -23.77
N SER A 132 35.67 -2.13 -24.19
CA SER A 132 36.60 -3.17 -23.71
C SER A 132 37.15 -2.88 -22.30
N ARG A 133 37.24 -1.61 -21.90
CA ARG A 133 37.56 -1.20 -20.52
C ARG A 133 36.50 -1.62 -19.50
N GLY A 134 35.27 -1.90 -19.93
CA GLY A 134 34.23 -2.46 -19.06
C GLY A 134 34.66 -3.77 -18.38
N ASN A 135 35.43 -4.63 -19.07
CA ASN A 135 35.93 -5.87 -18.47
C ASN A 135 36.84 -5.60 -17.26
N LYS A 136 37.68 -4.56 -17.31
CA LYS A 136 38.54 -4.15 -16.18
C LYS A 136 37.71 -3.64 -14.99
N ALA A 137 36.60 -2.95 -15.23
CA ALA A 137 35.70 -2.53 -14.16
C ALA A 137 35.01 -3.74 -13.51
N LEU A 138 34.63 -4.75 -14.31
CA LEU A 138 34.07 -6.01 -13.82
C LEU A 138 35.10 -6.83 -13.04
N GLU A 139 36.34 -6.95 -13.53
CA GLU A 139 37.47 -7.56 -12.82
C GLU A 139 37.72 -6.87 -11.46
N GLN A 140 37.80 -5.53 -11.43
CA GLN A 140 38.00 -4.77 -10.19
C GLN A 140 36.79 -4.82 -9.22
N PHE A 141 35.60 -5.15 -9.71
CA PHE A 141 34.43 -5.40 -8.88
C PHE A 141 34.40 -6.84 -8.32
N ILE A 142 34.70 -7.85 -9.15
CA ILE A 142 34.90 -9.24 -8.74
C ILE A 142 36.01 -9.35 -7.69
N ASP A 143 37.05 -8.51 -7.81
CA ASP A 143 38.17 -8.41 -6.87
C ASP A 143 37.75 -8.15 -5.42
N LEU A 144 36.59 -7.51 -5.19
CA LEU A 144 36.01 -7.28 -3.86
C LEU A 144 35.44 -8.55 -3.22
N TYR A 145 35.08 -9.55 -4.04
CA TYR A 145 34.41 -10.80 -3.65
C TYR A 145 35.34 -12.01 -3.72
N LYS A 146 36.66 -11.79 -3.86
CA LYS A 146 37.69 -12.85 -3.83
C LYS A 146 37.50 -13.79 -2.64
N SER A 147 37.56 -15.10 -2.91
CA SER A 147 37.23 -16.23 -2.00
C SER A 147 35.75 -16.62 -1.85
N LYS A 148 34.84 -16.02 -2.62
CA LYS A 148 33.47 -16.55 -2.79
C LYS A 148 33.30 -17.31 -4.10
N ASP A 149 32.24 -18.12 -4.19
CA ASP A 149 31.78 -18.71 -5.45
C ASP A 149 31.01 -17.64 -6.24
N ILE A 150 31.38 -17.41 -7.51
CA ILE A 150 30.94 -16.26 -8.31
C ILE A 150 30.54 -16.71 -9.72
N SER A 151 29.30 -16.43 -10.10
CA SER A 151 28.72 -16.73 -11.41
C SER A 151 28.04 -15.50 -12.03
N GLU A 152 27.41 -15.68 -13.19
CA GLU A 152 26.57 -14.68 -13.88
C GLU A 152 27.17 -13.27 -14.00
N GLN A 153 28.47 -13.20 -14.28
CA GLN A 153 29.21 -11.95 -14.38
C GLN A 153 28.72 -11.11 -15.58
N GLN A 154 28.31 -9.87 -15.32
CA GLN A 154 27.75 -8.96 -16.32
C GLN A 154 28.40 -7.57 -16.26
N VAL A 155 28.64 -6.98 -17.43
CA VAL A 155 28.99 -5.57 -17.57
C VAL A 155 28.20 -4.92 -18.70
N THR A 156 27.63 -3.75 -18.43
CA THR A 156 26.89 -2.92 -19.39
C THR A 156 27.45 -1.50 -19.40
N PRO A 157 28.17 -1.08 -20.45
CA PRO A 157 28.57 0.31 -20.64
C PRO A 157 27.34 1.22 -20.80
N MET A 158 27.36 2.37 -20.15
CA MET A 158 26.25 3.31 -20.06
C MET A 158 26.74 4.75 -19.83
N VAL A 159 25.82 5.70 -19.89
CA VAL A 159 25.98 7.03 -19.29
C VAL A 159 25.27 7.02 -17.94
N TYR A 160 25.93 7.55 -16.92
CA TYR A 160 25.36 7.81 -15.60
C TYR A 160 25.30 9.32 -15.36
N ILE A 161 24.28 9.80 -14.66
CA ILE A 161 24.16 11.20 -14.23
C ILE A 161 24.25 11.20 -12.70
N ASP A 162 25.14 12.02 -12.13
CA ASP A 162 25.31 12.12 -10.68
C ASP A 162 24.34 13.11 -10.02
N ASP A 163 24.36 13.15 -8.68
CA ASP A 163 23.50 14.04 -7.88
C ASP A 163 23.78 15.54 -8.08
N ASN A 164 24.87 15.91 -8.76
CA ASN A 164 25.20 17.28 -9.16
C ASN A 164 24.78 17.56 -10.62
N HIS A 165 24.02 16.66 -11.24
CA HIS A 165 23.63 16.66 -12.65
C HIS A 165 24.80 16.54 -13.65
N GLN A 166 25.98 16.07 -13.23
CA GLN A 166 27.09 15.85 -14.19
C GLN A 166 26.96 14.48 -14.84
N ALA A 167 27.18 14.42 -16.16
CA ALA A 167 27.19 13.18 -16.91
C ALA A 167 28.58 12.51 -16.93
N HIS A 168 28.58 11.21 -16.67
CA HIS A 168 29.78 10.37 -16.62
C HIS A 168 29.65 9.18 -17.57
N TRP A 169 30.75 8.83 -18.25
CA TRP A 169 30.90 7.51 -18.88
C TRP A 169 31.03 6.47 -17.76
N ALA A 170 30.22 5.41 -17.79
CA ALA A 170 30.11 4.47 -16.68
C ALA A 170 29.83 3.03 -17.13
N TYR A 171 29.98 2.09 -16.20
CA TYR A 171 29.63 0.69 -16.36
C TYR A 171 28.67 0.25 -15.25
N LYS A 172 27.48 -0.28 -15.59
CA LYS A 172 26.77 -1.15 -14.63
C LYS A 172 27.47 -2.51 -14.64
N VAL A 173 28.07 -2.88 -13.52
CA VAL A 173 28.61 -4.22 -13.26
C VAL A 173 27.67 -4.98 -12.32
N SER A 174 27.57 -6.29 -12.50
CA SER A 174 26.79 -7.18 -11.63
C SER A 174 27.42 -8.57 -11.63
N VAL A 175 27.37 -9.25 -10.50
CA VAL A 175 27.78 -10.66 -10.36
C VAL A 175 26.78 -11.36 -9.46
N PHE A 176 26.64 -12.68 -9.58
CA PHE A 176 25.96 -13.50 -8.59
C PHE A 176 27.00 -14.16 -7.69
N VAL A 177 26.81 -14.11 -6.37
CA VAL A 177 27.73 -14.65 -5.38
C VAL A 177 26.98 -15.66 -4.53
N ARG A 178 27.45 -16.90 -4.56
CA ARG A 178 26.89 -17.99 -3.75
C ARG A 178 27.58 -18.07 -2.39
N HIS A 179 26.82 -18.50 -1.40
CA HIS A 179 27.28 -18.85 -0.07
C HIS A 179 26.70 -20.21 0.32
N ASP A 180 27.37 -20.91 1.24
CA ASP A 180 26.95 -22.23 1.72
C ASP A 180 26.16 -22.13 3.06
N ASP A 181 26.21 -20.95 3.68
CA ASP A 181 25.80 -20.68 5.07
C ASP A 181 24.74 -19.56 5.20
N LYS A 182 24.35 -18.92 4.08
CA LYS A 182 23.35 -17.85 4.04
C LYS A 182 22.80 -17.62 2.62
N ILE A 183 21.73 -16.82 2.53
CA ILE A 183 21.15 -16.29 1.30
C ILE A 183 22.26 -15.77 0.35
N PRO A 184 22.25 -16.10 -0.95
CA PRO A 184 23.19 -15.54 -1.92
C PRO A 184 23.02 -14.02 -2.06
N GLU A 185 23.95 -13.39 -2.77
CA GLU A 185 23.82 -11.98 -3.14
C GLU A 185 24.03 -11.80 -4.64
N ARG A 186 23.46 -10.75 -5.23
CA ARG A 186 23.74 -10.30 -6.60
C ARG A 186 24.33 -8.88 -6.56
N PRO A 187 25.54 -8.69 -6.02
CA PRO A 187 26.12 -7.37 -5.85
C PRO A 187 26.29 -6.68 -7.19
N THR A 188 25.96 -5.40 -7.20
CA THR A 188 25.76 -4.65 -8.42
C THR A 188 26.14 -3.19 -8.18
N ALA A 189 26.86 -2.59 -9.11
CA ALA A 189 27.32 -1.21 -8.98
C ALA A 189 27.28 -0.48 -10.31
N ILE A 190 27.20 0.86 -10.26
CA ILE A 190 27.55 1.73 -11.39
C ILE A 190 28.91 2.33 -11.10
N ILE A 191 29.89 2.02 -11.94
CA ILE A 191 31.29 2.38 -11.79
C ILE A 191 31.69 3.43 -12.81
N ASP A 192 32.38 4.48 -12.35
CA ASP A 192 33.04 5.50 -13.18
C ASP A 192 34.06 4.87 -14.14
N ALA A 193 33.95 5.17 -15.43
CA ALA A 193 34.86 4.64 -16.44
C ALA A 193 36.28 5.21 -16.36
N GLU A 194 36.50 6.38 -15.74
CA GLU A 194 37.82 6.98 -15.58
C GLU A 194 38.56 6.47 -14.33
N SER A 195 38.00 6.67 -13.14
CA SER A 195 38.64 6.32 -11.87
C SER A 195 38.40 4.88 -11.41
N PHE A 196 37.47 4.15 -12.05
CA PHE A 196 37.03 2.80 -11.67
C PHE A 196 36.47 2.70 -10.24
N LYS A 197 35.94 3.79 -9.69
CA LYS A 197 35.22 3.81 -8.41
C LYS A 197 33.71 3.66 -8.63
N PRO A 198 32.97 3.00 -7.72
CA PRO A 198 31.51 3.02 -7.74
C PRO A 198 30.99 4.43 -7.43
N PHE A 199 30.02 4.91 -8.21
CA PHE A 199 29.12 5.99 -7.81
C PHE A 199 28.09 5.47 -6.81
N ILE A 200 27.48 4.32 -7.13
CA ILE A 200 26.47 3.63 -6.31
C ILE A 200 26.67 2.12 -6.38
N GLN A 201 26.31 1.42 -5.30
CA GLN A 201 26.39 -0.04 -5.17
C GLN A 201 25.21 -0.57 -4.34
N TRP A 202 24.63 -1.70 -4.75
CA TRP A 202 23.48 -2.37 -4.09
C TRP A 202 23.51 -3.88 -4.31
N ASN A 203 22.60 -4.61 -3.66
CA ASN A 203 22.31 -6.01 -3.97
C ASN A 203 21.08 -6.05 -4.91
N ASP A 204 21.25 -6.55 -6.14
CA ASP A 204 20.22 -6.60 -7.19
C ASP A 204 19.52 -7.98 -7.23
N LEU A 205 19.64 -8.77 -6.16
CA LEU A 205 18.91 -10.03 -5.99
C LEU A 205 17.43 -9.72 -5.76
N LYS A 206 16.57 -10.55 -6.35
CA LYS A 206 15.12 -10.46 -6.20
C LYS A 206 14.65 -11.84 -5.78
N THR A 207 14.27 -11.98 -4.52
CA THR A 207 13.48 -13.13 -4.11
C THR A 207 12.04 -12.89 -4.59
N GLU A 208 11.50 -13.86 -5.34
CA GLU A 208 10.15 -13.76 -5.88
C GLU A 208 9.19 -14.46 -4.92
N LYS A 209 8.52 -13.66 -4.09
CA LYS A 209 7.41 -14.11 -3.23
C LYS A 209 6.27 -14.66 -4.10
N ALA A 210 6.08 -15.97 -4.10
CA ALA A 210 4.99 -16.63 -4.79
C ALA A 210 3.78 -16.80 -3.85
N PRO A 211 2.52 -16.55 -4.29
CA PRO A 211 1.35 -16.84 -3.48
C PRO A 211 1.20 -18.34 -3.18
N VAL A 212 0.93 -18.69 -1.92
CA VAL A 212 0.66 -20.07 -1.47
C VAL A 212 -0.47 -20.09 -0.43
N LYS A 213 -0.92 -21.29 -0.05
CA LYS A 213 -2.01 -21.49 0.91
C LYS A 213 -1.50 -21.82 2.30
N GLY A 214 -2.07 -21.18 3.31
CA GLY A 214 -1.90 -21.53 4.72
C GLY A 214 -3.02 -22.43 5.22
N ARG A 215 -2.65 -23.49 5.94
CA ARG A 215 -3.53 -24.31 6.77
C ARG A 215 -3.15 -24.09 8.24
N GLY A 216 -4.14 -23.98 9.12
CA GLY A 216 -3.88 -23.73 10.53
C GLY A 216 -5.17 -23.57 11.32
N PHE A 217 -5.05 -23.29 12.61
CA PHE A 217 -6.18 -23.21 13.52
C PHE A 217 -6.52 -21.77 13.89
N GLY A 218 -7.74 -21.54 14.38
CA GLY A 218 -8.27 -20.23 14.75
C GLY A 218 -9.27 -20.31 15.89
N GLY A 219 -9.66 -19.15 16.42
CA GLY A 219 -10.58 -19.01 17.55
C GLY A 219 -9.91 -19.08 18.91
N ASN A 220 -10.71 -19.34 19.95
CA ASN A 220 -10.27 -19.39 21.35
C ASN A 220 -11.14 -20.32 22.21
N GLN A 221 -10.82 -20.44 23.50
CA GLN A 221 -11.52 -21.32 24.43
C GLN A 221 -13.03 -21.05 24.60
N LYS A 222 -13.54 -19.86 24.27
CA LYS A 222 -14.98 -19.53 24.30
C LYS A 222 -15.70 -19.87 22.99
N MET A 223 -15.10 -19.51 21.85
CA MET A 223 -15.68 -19.79 20.53
C MET A 223 -15.46 -21.22 20.03
N GLY A 224 -14.49 -21.93 20.60
CA GLY A 224 -13.99 -23.21 20.11
C GLY A 224 -12.85 -23.07 19.11
N GLU A 225 -12.17 -24.19 18.86
CA GLU A 225 -11.12 -24.35 17.86
C GLU A 225 -11.77 -24.57 16.47
N TYR A 226 -11.31 -23.85 15.45
CA TYR A 226 -11.65 -24.11 14.05
C TYR A 226 -10.40 -24.15 13.17
N GLU A 227 -10.53 -24.60 11.93
CA GLU A 227 -9.39 -24.95 11.06
C GLU A 227 -9.54 -24.30 9.67
N PHE A 228 -8.58 -23.44 9.30
CA PHE A 228 -8.47 -22.82 7.97
C PHE A 228 -8.06 -23.86 6.91
N GLY A 229 -8.78 -23.87 5.79
CA GLY A 229 -8.65 -24.89 4.75
C GLY A 229 -9.54 -26.12 4.96
N SER A 230 -10.46 -26.05 5.92
CA SER A 230 -11.30 -27.16 6.37
C SER A 230 -12.72 -26.69 6.71
N GLY A 231 -13.72 -27.54 6.47
CA GLY A 231 -15.12 -27.23 6.72
C GLY A 231 -15.60 -25.96 6.00
N ASN A 232 -15.88 -24.91 6.77
CA ASN A 232 -16.42 -23.63 6.27
C ASN A 232 -15.35 -22.55 6.06
N TYR A 233 -14.13 -22.72 6.59
CA TYR A 233 -13.09 -21.69 6.54
C TYR A 233 -12.13 -21.94 5.36
N PRO A 234 -11.89 -20.93 4.49
CA PRO A 234 -10.95 -21.08 3.38
C PRO A 234 -9.52 -21.27 3.88
N TYR A 235 -8.63 -21.67 2.97
CA TYR A 235 -7.19 -21.59 3.23
C TYR A 235 -6.77 -20.12 3.34
N LEU A 236 -5.79 -19.84 4.20
CA LEU A 236 -5.20 -18.50 4.33
C LEU A 236 -4.37 -18.15 3.09
N GLU A 237 -4.38 -16.88 2.67
CA GLU A 237 -3.60 -16.40 1.53
C GLU A 237 -2.23 -15.88 1.99
N LEU A 238 -1.17 -16.66 1.70
CA LEU A 238 0.21 -16.42 2.12
C LEU A 238 1.12 -16.09 0.93
N THR A 239 2.36 -15.73 1.23
CA THR A 239 3.48 -15.76 0.26
C THR A 239 4.61 -16.67 0.74
N ARG A 240 5.33 -17.28 -0.20
CA ARG A 240 6.51 -18.13 0.03
C ARG A 240 7.69 -17.66 -0.79
N GLU A 241 8.87 -17.58 -0.17
CA GLU A 241 10.16 -17.43 -0.86
C GLU A 241 10.78 -18.82 -1.02
N ALA A 242 10.61 -19.40 -2.21
CA ALA A 242 10.86 -20.82 -2.47
C ALA A 242 12.34 -21.24 -2.39
N ASP A 243 13.28 -20.30 -2.50
CA ASP A 243 14.72 -20.54 -2.33
C ASP A 243 15.16 -20.62 -0.85
N GLU A 244 14.31 -20.19 0.09
CA GLU A 244 14.60 -20.18 1.54
C GLU A 244 13.70 -21.14 2.34
N ASP A 245 12.71 -21.79 1.69
CA ASP A 245 11.63 -22.52 2.35
C ASP A 245 10.87 -21.70 3.43
N MET A 246 10.81 -20.38 3.24
CA MET A 246 10.19 -19.44 4.17
C MET A 246 8.81 -18.97 3.68
N CYS A 247 7.83 -19.08 4.57
CA CYS A 247 6.45 -18.67 4.40
C CYS A 247 6.17 -17.41 5.21
N PHE A 248 5.31 -16.54 4.70
CA PHE A 248 5.00 -15.24 5.27
C PHE A 248 3.50 -15.04 5.38
N MET A 249 3.05 -14.49 6.51
CA MET A 249 1.66 -14.04 6.73
C MET A 249 1.40 -12.71 5.98
N GLU A 250 1.64 -12.72 4.67
CA GLU A 250 1.56 -11.54 3.80
C GLU A 250 1.11 -11.92 2.39
N ASN A 251 0.18 -11.13 1.87
CA ASN A 251 -0.25 -11.08 0.47
C ASN A 251 -0.39 -9.60 0.04
N ASP A 252 -0.81 -9.34 -1.21
CA ASP A 252 -0.92 -7.98 -1.76
C ASP A 252 -1.89 -7.06 -0.97
N HIS A 253 -2.85 -7.63 -0.24
CA HIS A 253 -3.88 -6.90 0.49
C HIS A 253 -3.67 -6.86 2.01
N VAL A 254 -3.05 -7.88 2.61
CA VAL A 254 -2.92 -8.02 4.07
C VAL A 254 -1.49 -8.43 4.43
N LYS A 255 -0.94 -7.84 5.51
CA LYS A 255 0.25 -8.32 6.21
C LYS A 255 -0.03 -8.42 7.70
N VAL A 256 0.22 -9.60 8.28
CA VAL A 256 0.29 -9.77 9.73
C VAL A 256 1.73 -9.58 10.20
N VAL A 257 1.89 -8.81 11.26
CA VAL A 257 3.15 -8.52 11.96
C VAL A 257 3.02 -9.10 13.36
N ASP A 258 3.81 -10.12 13.67
CA ASP A 258 4.07 -10.48 15.06
C ASP A 258 4.91 -9.36 15.71
N MET A 259 4.44 -8.85 16.85
CA MET A 259 5.11 -7.81 17.62
C MET A 259 6.04 -8.37 18.72
N GLU A 260 6.09 -9.69 18.94
CA GLU A 260 6.92 -10.37 19.96
C GLU A 260 6.71 -9.81 21.39
N HIS A 261 5.45 -9.50 21.76
CA HIS A 261 5.07 -8.80 23.00
C HIS A 261 5.68 -7.40 23.17
N ARG A 262 6.06 -6.73 22.07
CA ARG A 262 6.69 -5.40 22.07
C ARG A 262 5.75 -4.30 21.64
N TYR A 263 6.04 -3.08 22.11
CA TYR A 263 5.31 -1.88 21.73
C TYR A 263 5.78 -1.25 20.40
N TYR A 264 6.86 -1.76 19.79
CA TYR A 264 7.42 -1.24 18.53
C TYR A 264 8.01 -2.37 17.67
N SER A 265 7.77 -2.31 16.36
CA SER A 265 8.30 -3.26 15.36
C SER A 265 8.80 -2.50 14.12
N SER A 266 9.47 -3.23 13.22
CA SER A 266 9.85 -2.75 11.88
C SER A 266 8.81 -3.10 10.80
N ASN A 267 7.65 -3.61 11.20
CA ASN A 267 6.54 -4.04 10.33
C ASN A 267 6.95 -5.05 9.26
N LYS A 268 7.93 -5.91 9.58
CA LYS A 268 8.17 -7.12 8.79
C LYS A 268 6.99 -8.08 8.95
N PRO A 269 6.60 -8.81 7.90
CA PRO A 269 5.62 -9.88 8.03
C PRO A 269 6.12 -10.94 9.01
N MET A 270 5.18 -11.55 9.77
CA MET A 270 5.45 -12.81 10.47
C MET A 270 5.93 -13.85 9.45
N GLN A 271 7.01 -14.57 9.78
CA GLN A 271 7.65 -15.53 8.89
C GLN A 271 7.93 -16.86 9.60
N PHE A 272 7.67 -17.99 8.94
CA PHE A 272 7.82 -19.34 9.48
C PHE A 272 8.25 -20.33 8.39
N ALA A 273 8.68 -21.53 8.77
CA ALA A 273 9.13 -22.54 7.82
C ALA A 273 7.95 -23.16 7.04
N CYS A 274 8.06 -23.22 5.72
CA CYS A 274 7.10 -23.88 4.82
C CYS A 274 7.25 -25.41 4.86
N VAL A 275 6.97 -26.06 5.98
CA VAL A 275 6.95 -27.54 6.02
C VAL A 275 5.75 -28.06 5.24
N GLN A 276 6.00 -28.98 4.31
CA GLN A 276 5.02 -29.50 3.36
C GLN A 276 4.74 -30.99 3.64
N ASP A 277 3.54 -31.30 4.12
CA ASP A 277 3.09 -32.68 4.37
C ASP A 277 2.71 -33.41 3.06
N GLU A 278 2.08 -32.70 2.13
CA GLU A 278 1.46 -33.21 0.90
C GLU A 278 2.05 -32.49 -0.34
N PRO A 279 3.08 -33.05 -1.01
CA PRO A 279 3.81 -32.35 -2.09
C PRO A 279 3.02 -31.99 -3.35
N GLU A 280 1.79 -32.47 -3.50
CA GLU A 280 0.92 -32.18 -4.66
C GLU A 280 0.01 -30.96 -4.43
N GLN A 281 0.14 -30.26 -3.29
CA GLN A 281 -0.60 -29.04 -2.99
C GLN A 281 0.35 -27.93 -2.47
N ASP A 282 0.20 -26.71 -3.00
CA ASP A 282 0.89 -25.50 -2.50
C ASP A 282 0.28 -25.00 -1.18
N THR A 283 0.18 -25.91 -0.20
CA THR A 283 -0.49 -25.76 1.08
C THR A 283 0.49 -26.11 2.21
N PHE A 284 0.65 -25.20 3.17
CA PHE A 284 1.63 -25.29 4.24
C PHE A 284 0.99 -25.03 5.61
N TRP A 285 1.44 -25.71 6.65
CA TRP A 285 0.99 -25.40 8.02
C TRP A 285 1.58 -24.08 8.50
N THR A 286 0.75 -23.23 9.12
CA THR A 286 1.18 -21.97 9.74
C THR A 286 1.80 -22.18 11.12
N GLY A 287 2.22 -21.08 11.76
CA GLY A 287 2.84 -21.11 13.09
C GLY A 287 4.34 -21.41 13.05
N TYR A 288 5.07 -20.97 14.07
CA TYR A 288 6.53 -21.12 14.15
C TYR A 288 7.01 -22.58 14.27
N GLN A 289 6.12 -23.52 14.59
CA GLN A 289 6.40 -24.95 14.66
C GLN A 289 5.86 -25.75 13.46
N SER A 290 5.25 -25.05 12.49
CA SER A 290 4.56 -25.65 11.33
C SER A 290 3.50 -26.69 11.73
N ASP A 291 2.75 -26.39 12.79
CA ASP A 291 1.69 -27.21 13.38
C ASP A 291 0.30 -26.55 13.28
N GLY A 292 0.23 -25.36 12.67
CA GLY A 292 -0.99 -24.56 12.49
C GLY A 292 -1.31 -23.63 13.66
N TYR A 293 -0.47 -23.55 14.70
CA TYR A 293 -0.78 -22.86 15.95
C TYR A 293 0.10 -21.64 16.24
N ASP A 294 -0.46 -20.69 16.98
CA ASP A 294 0.25 -19.55 17.56
C ASP A 294 -0.45 -19.17 18.89
N ARG A 295 -0.34 -20.08 19.87
CA ARG A 295 -1.21 -20.11 21.05
C ARG A 295 -0.79 -19.08 22.11
N ASP A 296 -1.56 -18.00 22.23
CA ASP A 296 -1.46 -17.03 23.33
C ASP A 296 -2.81 -16.85 24.06
N ASN A 297 -2.75 -16.62 25.38
CA ASN A 297 -3.85 -16.33 26.31
C ASN A 297 -5.19 -17.09 26.09
N GLY A 298 -5.14 -18.33 25.60
CA GLY A 298 -6.31 -19.17 25.36
C GLY A 298 -6.89 -19.11 23.93
N ALA A 299 -6.28 -18.36 23.01
CA ALA A 299 -6.51 -18.46 21.58
C ALA A 299 -5.70 -19.62 20.94
N PHE A 300 -6.08 -20.00 19.71
CA PHE A 300 -5.42 -21.05 18.94
C PHE A 300 -4.36 -20.49 17.98
N SER A 301 -4.65 -19.39 17.27
CA SER A 301 -3.66 -18.57 16.56
C SER A 301 -4.23 -17.17 16.22
N PRO A 302 -3.96 -16.14 17.04
CA PRO A 302 -4.34 -14.76 16.72
C PRO A 302 -3.71 -14.26 15.41
N THR A 303 -2.55 -14.78 15.00
CA THR A 303 -1.92 -14.41 13.72
C THR A 303 -2.65 -15.00 12.50
N ASN A 304 -3.18 -16.22 12.59
CA ASN A 304 -4.08 -16.78 11.56
C ASN A 304 -5.39 -15.98 11.48
N ASP A 305 -6.02 -15.73 12.64
CA ASP A 305 -7.30 -15.03 12.71
C ASP A 305 -7.21 -13.58 12.20
N ALA A 306 -6.08 -12.90 12.43
CA ALA A 306 -5.83 -11.55 11.92
C ALA A 306 -5.69 -11.51 10.39
N LEU A 307 -5.02 -12.51 9.80
CA LEU A 307 -4.91 -12.64 8.35
C LEU A 307 -6.28 -12.90 7.72
N TYR A 308 -7.12 -13.71 8.36
CA TYR A 308 -8.48 -13.99 7.91
C TYR A 308 -9.42 -12.79 8.06
N ALA A 309 -9.40 -12.09 9.20
CA ALA A 309 -10.19 -10.87 9.41
C ALA A 309 -9.87 -9.81 8.34
N GLY A 310 -8.57 -9.59 8.07
CA GLY A 310 -8.10 -8.71 7.00
C GLY A 310 -8.52 -9.18 5.58
N TYR A 311 -8.57 -10.48 5.33
CA TYR A 311 -9.11 -11.03 4.08
C TYR A 311 -10.61 -10.74 3.94
N VAL A 312 -11.41 -11.01 4.97
CA VAL A 312 -12.88 -10.90 4.91
C VAL A 312 -13.30 -9.45 4.73
N ILE A 313 -12.80 -8.52 5.53
CA ILE A 313 -13.19 -7.10 5.48
C ILE A 313 -12.81 -6.44 4.14
N LYS A 314 -11.64 -6.80 3.57
CA LYS A 314 -11.22 -6.35 2.23
C LYS A 314 -12.18 -6.85 1.14
N HIS A 315 -12.62 -8.10 1.22
CA HIS A 315 -13.58 -8.65 0.25
C HIS A 315 -15.00 -8.14 0.47
N MET A 316 -15.42 -7.88 1.71
CA MET A 316 -16.71 -7.25 2.01
C MET A 316 -16.83 -5.86 1.36
N TYR A 317 -15.87 -4.96 1.59
CA TYR A 317 -15.90 -3.63 0.97
C TYR A 317 -15.83 -3.70 -0.56
N HIS A 318 -14.95 -4.56 -1.11
CA HIS A 318 -14.79 -4.70 -2.55
C HIS A 318 -16.03 -5.32 -3.24
N ASP A 319 -16.59 -6.39 -2.69
CA ASP A 319 -17.65 -7.17 -3.36
C ASP A 319 -19.05 -6.59 -3.13
N TRP A 320 -19.26 -5.80 -2.07
CA TRP A 320 -20.54 -5.12 -1.82
C TRP A 320 -20.58 -3.71 -2.40
N TYR A 321 -19.46 -2.96 -2.37
CA TYR A 321 -19.44 -1.54 -2.71
C TYR A 321 -18.51 -1.17 -3.88
N GLY A 322 -17.63 -2.08 -4.32
CA GLY A 322 -16.69 -1.82 -5.41
C GLY A 322 -15.53 -0.89 -5.02
N VAL A 323 -15.24 -0.77 -3.72
CA VAL A 323 -14.18 0.07 -3.15
C VAL A 323 -13.18 -0.78 -2.35
N GLU A 324 -11.95 -0.31 -2.23
CA GLU A 324 -10.98 -0.91 -1.31
C GLU A 324 -11.31 -0.49 0.14
N ALA A 325 -11.03 -1.36 1.11
CA ALA A 325 -11.25 -1.05 2.53
C ALA A 325 -10.38 0.13 3.02
N LEU A 326 -9.17 0.28 2.45
CA LEU A 326 -8.29 1.44 2.63
C LEU A 326 -7.57 1.78 1.31
N VAL A 327 -7.33 3.05 1.06
CA VAL A 327 -6.56 3.58 -0.08
C VAL A 327 -5.43 4.50 0.39
N LYS A 328 -4.36 4.58 -0.40
CA LYS A 328 -3.29 5.58 -0.24
C LYS A 328 -3.74 6.92 -0.85
N SER A 329 -2.99 7.99 -0.55
CA SER A 329 -3.23 9.34 -1.08
C SER A 329 -3.10 9.50 -2.61
N ASP A 330 -2.68 8.46 -3.34
CA ASP A 330 -2.70 8.39 -4.80
C ASP A 330 -3.90 7.60 -5.38
N GLY A 331 -4.82 7.14 -4.53
CA GLY A 331 -5.96 6.32 -4.88
C GLY A 331 -5.64 4.83 -5.14
N SER A 332 -4.41 4.38 -4.89
CA SER A 332 -4.07 2.95 -4.95
C SER A 332 -4.47 2.21 -3.66
N PRO A 333 -4.81 0.90 -3.70
CA PRO A 333 -5.15 0.14 -2.50
C PRO A 333 -4.06 0.21 -1.43
N MET A 334 -4.41 0.42 -0.16
CA MET A 334 -3.49 0.32 0.96
C MET A 334 -3.51 -1.11 1.51
N GLN A 335 -2.32 -1.67 1.79
CA GLN A 335 -2.20 -3.00 2.39
C GLN A 335 -2.56 -2.90 3.88
N LEU A 336 -3.49 -3.75 4.34
CA LEU A 336 -3.92 -3.86 5.72
C LEU A 336 -2.77 -4.44 6.57
N VAL A 337 -2.18 -3.63 7.46
CA VAL A 337 -1.12 -4.07 8.37
C VAL A 337 -1.72 -4.40 9.73
N MET A 338 -1.80 -5.69 10.05
CA MET A 338 -2.34 -6.23 11.31
C MET A 338 -1.18 -6.50 12.28
N ARG A 339 -1.04 -5.71 13.35
CA ARG A 339 -0.04 -5.93 14.41
C ARG A 339 -0.63 -6.75 15.53
N VAL A 340 -0.15 -7.99 15.70
CA VAL A 340 -0.64 -8.98 16.67
C VAL A 340 0.44 -9.21 17.75
N HIS A 341 0.06 -9.77 18.90
CA HIS A 341 0.94 -9.96 20.06
C HIS A 341 1.55 -8.65 20.59
N TYR A 342 0.73 -7.59 20.61
CA TYR A 342 1.20 -6.24 20.94
C TYR A 342 1.30 -5.98 22.46
N GLY A 343 2.52 -5.70 22.91
CA GLY A 343 2.79 -5.46 24.33
C GLY A 343 2.63 -6.72 25.19
N TYR A 344 2.53 -6.54 26.50
CA TYR A 344 2.27 -7.63 27.45
C TYR A 344 1.00 -7.31 28.23
N GLY A 345 0.06 -8.27 28.30
CA GLY A 345 -1.22 -8.11 29.02
C GLY A 345 -2.11 -6.98 28.50
N TYR A 346 -2.01 -6.64 27.20
CA TYR A 346 -2.64 -5.44 26.66
C TYR A 346 -4.11 -5.70 26.28
N GLU A 347 -5.03 -5.34 27.17
CA GLU A 347 -6.48 -5.51 27.00
C GLU A 347 -7.11 -4.41 26.11
N ASN A 348 -6.54 -4.16 24.92
CA ASN A 348 -7.09 -3.20 23.96
C ASN A 348 -6.65 -3.47 22.51
N ALA A 349 -7.42 -2.94 21.55
CA ALA A 349 -7.08 -2.84 20.13
C ALA A 349 -7.11 -1.36 19.68
N TYR A 350 -6.43 -1.00 18.58
CA TYR A 350 -6.52 0.34 18.00
C TYR A 350 -5.96 0.47 16.56
N TRP A 351 -6.59 1.35 15.78
CA TRP A 351 -6.10 1.99 14.56
C TRP A 351 -5.18 3.19 14.88
N ASP A 352 -4.12 3.41 14.08
CA ASP A 352 -3.14 4.50 14.30
C ASP A 352 -2.92 5.46 13.11
N GLY A 353 -3.85 5.49 12.16
CA GLY A 353 -3.77 6.29 10.92
C GLY A 353 -3.02 5.60 9.76
N LYS A 354 -2.58 4.34 9.93
CA LYS A 354 -1.92 3.53 8.87
C LYS A 354 -1.93 2.01 9.10
N GLN A 355 -2.23 1.54 10.31
CA GLN A 355 -2.22 0.12 10.66
C GLN A 355 -3.12 -0.15 11.88
N MET A 356 -3.50 -1.41 12.05
CA MET A 356 -4.33 -1.89 13.15
C MET A 356 -3.46 -2.66 14.15
N THR A 357 -3.84 -2.63 15.42
CA THR A 357 -3.07 -3.22 16.53
C THR A 357 -3.98 -3.99 17.45
N PHE A 358 -3.57 -5.19 17.86
CA PHE A 358 -4.32 -6.08 18.73
C PHE A 358 -3.39 -6.63 19.83
N GLY A 359 -3.75 -6.40 21.09
CA GLY A 359 -3.07 -7.02 22.23
C GLY A 359 -3.64 -8.40 22.58
N ASP A 360 -2.94 -9.12 23.45
CA ASP A 360 -3.29 -10.49 23.83
C ASP A 360 -4.34 -10.61 24.93
N GLY A 361 -4.81 -9.49 25.50
CA GLY A 361 -5.64 -9.50 26.72
C GLY A 361 -4.84 -9.93 27.97
N GLU A 362 -5.49 -9.94 29.14
CA GLU A 362 -4.97 -10.55 30.37
C GLU A 362 -6.10 -11.25 31.13
N ASP A 363 -6.70 -10.61 32.15
CA ASP A 363 -7.72 -11.24 33.01
C ASP A 363 -9.15 -11.14 32.43
N MET A 364 -9.49 -10.09 31.67
CA MET A 364 -10.84 -9.84 31.16
C MET A 364 -11.06 -10.43 29.76
N MET A 365 -10.01 -10.46 28.94
CA MET A 365 -10.09 -10.76 27.51
C MET A 365 -9.15 -11.88 27.08
N TYR A 366 -9.56 -12.59 26.03
CA TYR A 366 -8.68 -13.31 25.10
C TYR A 366 -7.90 -12.30 24.22
N PRO A 367 -6.95 -12.74 23.38
CA PRO A 367 -6.35 -11.86 22.37
C PRO A 367 -7.42 -11.19 21.53
N LEU A 368 -7.30 -9.86 21.35
CA LEU A 368 -8.32 -9.01 20.74
C LEU A 368 -8.34 -9.13 19.20
N VAL A 369 -8.03 -10.32 18.68
CA VAL A 369 -8.15 -10.64 17.27
C VAL A 369 -9.41 -11.46 17.07
N SER A 370 -10.36 -10.86 16.36
CA SER A 370 -11.55 -11.52 15.85
C SER A 370 -11.94 -10.91 14.51
N LEU A 371 -12.92 -11.52 13.84
CA LEU A 371 -13.52 -10.90 12.66
C LEU A 371 -14.19 -9.56 13.00
N GLY A 372 -14.89 -9.48 14.13
CA GLY A 372 -15.58 -8.27 14.58
C GLY A 372 -14.61 -7.12 14.91
N VAL A 373 -13.63 -7.38 15.80
CA VAL A 373 -12.63 -6.37 16.19
C VAL A 373 -11.73 -5.99 15.01
N GLY A 374 -11.31 -6.96 14.19
CA GLY A 374 -10.53 -6.67 12.99
C GLY A 374 -11.28 -5.78 11.99
N ALA A 375 -12.58 -6.01 11.80
CA ALA A 375 -13.43 -5.17 10.95
C ALA A 375 -13.68 -3.77 11.53
N HIS A 376 -13.86 -3.67 12.86
CA HIS A 376 -14.01 -2.41 13.59
C HIS A 376 -12.78 -1.50 13.38
N GLU A 377 -11.57 -2.00 13.70
CA GLU A 377 -10.34 -1.21 13.57
C GLU A 377 -10.05 -0.73 12.14
N ILE A 378 -10.34 -1.57 11.14
CA ILE A 378 -10.16 -1.20 9.72
C ILE A 378 -11.17 -0.13 9.29
N SER A 379 -12.35 -0.11 9.89
CA SER A 379 -13.43 0.81 9.50
C SER A 379 -13.32 2.21 10.11
N HIS A 380 -12.50 2.39 11.14
CA HIS A 380 -11.98 3.72 11.50
C HIS A 380 -11.15 4.30 10.36
N GLY A 381 -10.23 3.52 9.79
CA GLY A 381 -9.42 3.93 8.63
C GLY A 381 -10.27 4.19 7.38
N PHE A 382 -11.33 3.42 7.15
CA PHE A 382 -12.31 3.71 6.09
C PHE A 382 -12.99 5.07 6.32
N THR A 383 -13.38 5.36 7.56
CA THR A 383 -14.04 6.63 7.94
C THR A 383 -13.09 7.83 7.83
N GLU A 384 -11.81 7.67 8.23
CA GLU A 384 -10.74 8.66 8.07
C GLU A 384 -10.49 9.03 6.58
N GLN A 385 -10.86 8.14 5.65
CA GLN A 385 -10.64 8.34 4.21
C GLN A 385 -11.89 8.79 3.44
N HIS A 386 -13.03 8.97 4.13
CA HIS A 386 -14.31 9.35 3.52
C HIS A 386 -14.96 10.55 4.23
N SER A 387 -15.74 10.33 5.29
CA SER A 387 -16.43 11.42 6.01
C SER A 387 -15.52 12.21 6.96
N GLU A 388 -14.34 11.69 7.28
CA GLU A 388 -13.38 12.27 8.24
C GLU A 388 -14.01 12.56 9.63
N LEU A 389 -15.03 11.79 10.05
CA LEU A 389 -15.75 11.97 11.33
C LEU A 389 -14.79 12.08 12.51
N GLU A 390 -14.68 13.29 13.08
CA GLU A 390 -13.71 13.60 14.13
C GLU A 390 -14.04 12.85 15.42
N TYR A 391 -13.01 12.23 16.02
CA TYR A 391 -13.11 11.25 17.11
C TYR A 391 -13.37 11.90 18.49
N PHE A 392 -14.38 12.77 18.54
CA PHE A 392 -14.93 13.37 19.76
C PHE A 392 -16.42 13.70 19.58
N GLY A 393 -17.15 13.86 20.68
CA GLY A 393 -18.53 14.33 20.62
C GLY A 393 -19.48 13.36 19.89
N GLN A 394 -20.44 13.90 19.14
CA GLN A 394 -21.41 13.09 18.37
C GLN A 394 -20.79 12.47 17.11
N SER A 395 -19.86 13.16 16.44
CA SER A 395 -19.12 12.62 15.29
C SER A 395 -18.25 11.43 15.71
N GLY A 396 -17.62 11.49 16.88
CA GLY A 396 -16.86 10.39 17.45
C GLY A 396 -17.74 9.18 17.81
N GLY A 397 -18.91 9.42 18.40
CA GLY A 397 -19.91 8.37 18.60
C GLY A 397 -20.40 7.74 17.28
N MET A 398 -20.57 8.53 16.23
CA MET A 398 -20.90 8.02 14.88
C MET A 398 -19.74 7.22 14.25
N ASN A 399 -18.48 7.61 14.50
CA ASN A 399 -17.29 6.91 14.02
C ASN A 399 -17.16 5.53 14.67
N GLU A 400 -17.19 5.48 16.01
CA GLU A 400 -17.30 4.24 16.80
C GLU A 400 -18.44 3.34 16.33
N ALA A 401 -19.62 3.92 16.16
CA ALA A 401 -20.79 3.16 15.74
C ALA A 401 -20.62 2.60 14.32
N PHE A 402 -20.08 3.37 13.38
CA PHE A 402 -19.82 2.87 12.02
C PHE A 402 -18.86 1.66 12.03
N SER A 403 -17.83 1.70 12.88
CA SER A 403 -16.92 0.56 13.07
C SER A 403 -17.62 -0.65 13.71
N ASP A 404 -18.52 -0.45 14.67
CA ASP A 404 -19.38 -1.52 15.22
C ASP A 404 -20.35 -2.11 14.18
N MET A 405 -20.92 -1.28 13.30
CA MET A 405 -21.75 -1.75 12.18
C MET A 405 -20.93 -2.60 11.20
N ALA A 406 -19.69 -2.20 10.93
CA ALA A 406 -18.79 -2.94 10.06
C ALA A 406 -18.39 -4.31 10.63
N ALA A 407 -18.26 -4.42 11.96
CA ALA A 407 -18.09 -5.71 12.64
C ALA A 407 -19.25 -6.67 12.34
N GLN A 408 -20.49 -6.21 12.49
CA GLN A 408 -21.70 -6.99 12.17
C GLN A 408 -21.81 -7.31 10.66
N ALA A 409 -21.48 -6.35 9.81
CA ALA A 409 -21.46 -6.53 8.36
C ALA A 409 -20.44 -7.60 7.94
N ALA A 410 -19.27 -7.65 8.57
CA ALA A 410 -18.25 -8.65 8.32
C ALA A 410 -18.65 -10.05 8.81
N GLU A 411 -19.23 -10.17 10.02
CA GLU A 411 -19.85 -11.42 10.50
C GLU A 411 -20.89 -11.95 9.51
N PHE A 412 -21.80 -11.07 9.06
CA PHE A 412 -22.88 -11.39 8.13
C PHE A 412 -22.36 -11.76 6.73
N TYR A 413 -21.34 -11.06 6.24
CA TYR A 413 -20.63 -11.43 5.00
C TYR A 413 -20.04 -12.83 5.09
N SER A 414 -19.36 -13.13 6.20
CA SER A 414 -18.57 -14.35 6.36
C SER A 414 -19.40 -15.59 6.67
N THR A 415 -20.55 -15.44 7.33
CA THR A 415 -21.32 -16.56 7.89
C THR A 415 -22.81 -16.56 7.53
N GLY A 416 -23.34 -15.45 7.01
CA GLY A 416 -24.77 -15.24 6.78
C GLY A 416 -25.59 -14.92 8.05
N VAL A 417 -24.93 -14.74 9.19
CA VAL A 417 -25.51 -14.33 10.48
C VAL A 417 -24.57 -13.35 11.19
N ASN A 418 -25.09 -12.61 12.17
CA ASN A 418 -24.31 -11.73 13.03
C ASN A 418 -24.91 -11.69 14.45
N SER A 419 -24.11 -11.28 15.42
CA SER A 419 -24.37 -11.42 16.86
C SER A 419 -25.23 -10.33 17.49
N TRP A 420 -25.25 -9.14 16.87
CA TRP A 420 -25.73 -7.86 17.45
C TRP A 420 -25.02 -7.45 18.74
N GLN A 421 -23.81 -7.96 18.94
CA GLN A 421 -22.94 -7.72 20.08
C GLN A 421 -21.52 -7.41 19.59
N ILE A 422 -20.75 -6.67 20.37
CA ILE A 422 -19.36 -6.34 20.04
C ILE A 422 -18.43 -7.02 21.04
N GLY A 423 -17.44 -7.74 20.54
CA GLY A 423 -16.50 -8.52 21.34
C GLY A 423 -17.05 -9.68 22.19
N PRO A 424 -18.28 -10.25 22.03
CA PRO A 424 -18.66 -11.44 22.80
C PRO A 424 -17.66 -12.60 22.64
N GLU A 425 -17.01 -12.68 21.48
CA GLU A 425 -16.02 -13.68 21.12
C GLU A 425 -14.66 -13.50 21.83
N ILE A 426 -14.34 -12.30 22.32
CA ILE A 426 -13.09 -12.01 23.05
C ILE A 426 -13.26 -11.88 24.57
N MET A 427 -14.46 -11.61 25.10
CA MET A 427 -14.67 -11.51 26.56
C MET A 427 -14.62 -12.88 27.24
N LYS A 428 -13.79 -13.04 28.28
CA LYS A 428 -13.70 -14.29 29.06
C LYS A 428 -14.96 -14.52 29.90
N GLU A 429 -15.39 -15.77 30.06
CA GLU A 429 -16.63 -16.12 30.77
C GLU A 429 -16.61 -15.75 32.26
N ASP A 430 -15.43 -15.78 32.89
CA ASP A 430 -15.20 -15.42 34.29
C ASP A 430 -14.91 -13.92 34.52
N SER A 431 -14.82 -13.12 33.46
CA SER A 431 -14.74 -11.66 33.53
C SER A 431 -15.99 -11.00 34.11
N GLY A 432 -17.14 -11.68 34.04
CA GLY A 432 -18.45 -11.17 34.42
C GLY A 432 -19.18 -10.36 33.33
N TYR A 433 -18.62 -10.30 32.10
CA TYR A 433 -19.21 -9.61 30.96
C TYR A 433 -19.41 -10.58 29.77
N ASP A 434 -20.63 -10.64 29.24
CA ASP A 434 -20.92 -11.50 28.07
C ASP A 434 -20.27 -10.97 26.78
N ALA A 435 -20.30 -9.63 26.61
CA ALA A 435 -19.80 -8.85 25.48
C ALA A 435 -19.38 -7.43 25.94
N LEU A 436 -18.65 -6.69 25.09
CA LEU A 436 -18.26 -5.29 25.34
C LEU A 436 -19.42 -4.30 25.16
N ARG A 437 -20.14 -4.41 24.02
CA ARG A 437 -21.27 -3.54 23.67
C ARG A 437 -22.41 -4.38 23.09
N TYR A 438 -23.62 -3.82 23.15
CA TYR A 438 -24.86 -4.45 22.69
C TYR A 438 -25.54 -3.50 21.69
N MET A 439 -25.92 -3.98 20.50
CA MET A 439 -26.56 -3.12 19.49
C MET A 439 -28.08 -3.17 19.58
N ASP A 440 -28.65 -4.22 20.18
CA ASP A 440 -30.09 -4.37 20.42
C ASP A 440 -30.61 -3.44 21.53
N MET A 441 -29.78 -3.18 22.54
CA MET A 441 -30.04 -2.25 23.63
C MET A 441 -28.70 -1.85 24.28
N PRO A 442 -28.03 -0.79 23.79
CA PRO A 442 -26.72 -0.34 24.27
C PRO A 442 -26.59 -0.25 25.79
N SER A 443 -27.58 0.30 26.49
CA SER A 443 -27.55 0.49 27.95
C SER A 443 -27.48 -0.81 28.78
N ARG A 444 -27.51 -1.99 28.13
CA ARG A 444 -27.17 -3.29 28.73
C ARG A 444 -25.74 -3.38 29.27
N ASP A 445 -24.79 -2.60 28.75
CA ASP A 445 -23.43 -2.49 29.32
C ASP A 445 -23.37 -1.65 30.61
N GLY A 446 -24.45 -0.92 30.92
CA GLY A 446 -24.60 -0.07 32.11
C GLY A 446 -24.13 1.38 31.95
N ILE A 447 -23.62 1.79 30.79
CA ILE A 447 -23.03 3.13 30.56
C ILE A 447 -23.48 3.75 29.22
N SER A 448 -23.63 2.96 28.16
CA SER A 448 -24.04 3.41 26.83
C SER A 448 -25.47 3.95 26.79
N ILE A 449 -25.74 4.80 25.79
CA ILE A 449 -27.05 5.43 25.57
C ILE A 449 -27.78 4.81 24.38
N ASP A 450 -29.09 4.57 24.53
CA ASP A 450 -29.95 3.96 23.52
C ASP A 450 -30.52 5.01 22.53
N ARG A 451 -30.47 6.29 22.89
CA ARG A 451 -31.17 7.41 22.24
C ARG A 451 -30.37 8.71 22.27
N ALA A 452 -30.52 9.54 21.23
CA ALA A 452 -29.87 10.84 21.11
C ALA A 452 -30.27 11.86 22.19
N ASP A 453 -31.47 11.74 22.77
CA ASP A 453 -31.96 12.62 23.85
C ASP A 453 -31.34 12.34 25.23
N GLN A 454 -30.54 11.27 25.35
CA GLN A 454 -29.72 10.96 26.53
C GLN A 454 -28.29 11.53 26.43
N TYR A 455 -27.89 12.08 25.27
CA TYR A 455 -26.52 12.54 25.03
C TYR A 455 -26.14 13.78 25.86
N TYR A 456 -24.91 13.81 26.36
CA TYR A 456 -24.31 14.98 26.99
C TYR A 456 -22.85 15.19 26.53
N GLY A 457 -22.44 16.46 26.45
CA GLY A 457 -21.07 16.81 26.07
C GLY A 457 -20.05 16.31 27.10
N GLY A 458 -19.10 15.49 26.66
CA GLY A 458 -18.14 14.80 27.53
C GLY A 458 -18.52 13.35 27.87
N LEU A 459 -19.63 12.82 27.34
CA LEU A 459 -19.83 11.38 27.21
C LEU A 459 -18.78 10.80 26.25
N ASP A 460 -18.25 9.62 26.58
CA ASP A 460 -17.24 8.94 25.77
C ASP A 460 -17.80 8.47 24.41
N VAL A 461 -16.93 8.34 23.41
CA VAL A 461 -17.31 7.89 22.06
C VAL A 461 -17.85 6.47 22.07
N HIS A 462 -17.23 5.56 22.83
CA HIS A 462 -17.63 4.14 22.94
C HIS A 462 -19.01 3.95 23.60
N TYR A 463 -19.52 4.96 24.31
CA TYR A 463 -20.83 4.94 24.99
C TYR A 463 -21.89 5.75 24.24
N SER A 464 -21.48 6.80 23.52
CA SER A 464 -22.36 7.60 22.67
C SER A 464 -22.62 6.96 21.30
N SER A 465 -21.79 6.00 20.89
CA SER A 465 -22.03 5.12 19.74
C SER A 465 -23.33 4.33 19.80
N GLY A 466 -23.80 4.02 21.02
CA GLY A 466 -25.07 3.33 21.26
C GLY A 466 -26.25 3.88 20.46
N VAL A 467 -26.34 5.21 20.28
CA VAL A 467 -27.39 5.87 19.48
C VAL A 467 -27.42 5.36 18.03
N PHE A 468 -26.24 5.25 17.39
CA PHE A 468 -26.14 4.81 16.01
C PHE A 468 -26.07 3.28 15.87
N ASN A 469 -25.53 2.57 16.88
CA ASN A 469 -25.58 1.12 16.97
C ASN A 469 -27.04 0.62 17.01
N HIS A 470 -27.85 1.23 17.87
CA HIS A 470 -29.27 0.94 18.00
C HIS A 470 -30.06 1.34 16.73
N LEU A 471 -29.73 2.47 16.11
CA LEU A 471 -30.30 2.87 14.81
C LEU A 471 -30.03 1.81 13.72
N TYR A 472 -28.80 1.31 13.63
CA TYR A 472 -28.42 0.28 12.66
C TYR A 472 -29.12 -1.05 12.93
N TYR A 473 -29.16 -1.50 14.19
CA TYR A 473 -29.92 -2.68 14.60
C TYR A 473 -31.40 -2.57 14.21
N LEU A 474 -32.03 -1.43 14.50
CA LEU A 474 -33.44 -1.19 14.15
C LEU A 474 -33.65 -1.26 12.64
N ILE A 475 -32.87 -0.52 11.84
CA ILE A 475 -32.97 -0.53 10.36
C ILE A 475 -32.78 -1.95 9.81
N ALA A 476 -31.78 -2.70 10.28
CA ALA A 476 -31.49 -4.05 9.83
C ALA A 476 -32.61 -5.07 10.14
N ASN A 477 -33.40 -4.82 11.19
CA ASN A 477 -34.51 -5.68 11.60
C ASN A 477 -35.89 -5.22 11.08
N GLN A 478 -35.97 -4.15 10.30
CA GLN A 478 -37.22 -3.75 9.62
C GLN A 478 -37.63 -4.79 8.54
N PRO A 479 -38.93 -4.99 8.27
CA PRO A 479 -39.39 -6.02 7.32
C PRO A 479 -38.81 -5.85 5.90
N GLY A 480 -38.02 -6.82 5.43
CA GLY A 480 -37.35 -6.76 4.12
C GLY A 480 -35.99 -6.06 4.12
N TRP A 481 -35.44 -5.81 5.30
CA TRP A 481 -34.04 -5.43 5.54
C TRP A 481 -33.25 -6.60 6.13
N ASP A 482 -31.94 -6.41 6.18
CA ASP A 482 -30.95 -7.29 6.80
C ASP A 482 -29.70 -6.44 7.14
N ALA A 483 -28.70 -7.03 7.82
CA ALA A 483 -27.48 -6.33 8.23
C ALA A 483 -26.74 -5.70 7.04
N ARG A 484 -26.69 -6.37 5.88
CA ARG A 484 -26.09 -5.82 4.66
C ARG A 484 -26.87 -4.59 4.18
N LYS A 485 -28.18 -4.69 3.97
CA LYS A 485 -28.98 -3.59 3.43
C LYS A 485 -29.00 -2.36 4.34
N ALA A 486 -28.89 -2.56 5.65
CA ALA A 486 -28.66 -1.46 6.58
C ALA A 486 -27.25 -0.86 6.41
N PHE A 487 -26.23 -1.69 6.21
CA PHE A 487 -24.84 -1.23 6.06
C PHE A 487 -24.60 -0.54 4.71
N ASP A 488 -25.27 -0.97 3.65
CA ASP A 488 -25.27 -0.30 2.33
C ASP A 488 -25.65 1.18 2.46
N VAL A 489 -26.63 1.50 3.32
CA VAL A 489 -27.05 2.88 3.63
C VAL A 489 -26.00 3.61 4.46
N MET A 490 -25.42 2.96 5.48
CA MET A 490 -24.43 3.57 6.37
C MET A 490 -23.09 3.85 5.68
N VAL A 491 -22.61 2.92 4.84
CA VAL A 491 -21.42 3.10 4.00
C VAL A 491 -21.62 4.26 3.04
N LYS A 492 -22.75 4.32 2.33
CA LYS A 492 -23.03 5.44 1.44
C LYS A 492 -23.24 6.76 2.21
N ALA A 493 -23.77 6.74 3.42
CA ALA A 493 -23.84 7.91 4.29
C ALA A 493 -22.42 8.44 4.65
N ASN A 494 -21.50 7.53 5.00
CA ASN A 494 -20.09 7.82 5.27
C ASN A 494 -19.34 8.34 4.01
N MET A 495 -19.60 7.76 2.84
CA MET A 495 -18.95 8.16 1.58
C MET A 495 -19.44 9.50 1.00
N ASP A 496 -20.76 9.75 1.00
CA ASP A 496 -21.37 10.81 0.17
C ASP A 496 -22.01 11.97 0.95
N TYR A 497 -22.27 11.85 2.27
CA TYR A 497 -23.12 12.81 3.00
C TYR A 497 -22.60 13.26 4.37
N TRP A 498 -21.92 12.40 5.12
CA TRP A 498 -21.35 12.75 6.42
C TRP A 498 -20.12 13.66 6.26
N THR A 499 -19.83 14.40 7.32
CA THR A 499 -18.75 15.40 7.39
C THR A 499 -18.06 15.34 8.75
N PRO A 500 -16.83 15.88 8.92
CA PRO A 500 -16.04 15.70 10.14
C PRO A 500 -16.75 16.07 11.44
N TYR A 501 -17.65 17.05 11.39
CA TYR A 501 -18.34 17.61 12.57
C TYR A 501 -19.84 17.26 12.63
N SER A 502 -20.27 16.22 11.91
CA SER A 502 -21.70 15.88 11.82
C SER A 502 -22.30 15.55 13.18
N THR A 503 -23.39 16.23 13.53
CA THR A 503 -24.25 15.85 14.65
C THR A 503 -25.05 14.58 14.32
N PHE A 504 -25.60 13.90 15.33
CA PHE A 504 -26.49 12.74 15.13
C PHE A 504 -27.66 13.06 14.18
N ARG A 505 -28.15 14.30 14.20
CA ARG A 505 -29.21 14.82 13.31
C ARG A 505 -28.75 14.91 11.86
N GLU A 506 -27.58 15.49 11.61
CA GLU A 506 -27.01 15.56 10.26
C GLU A 506 -26.62 14.18 9.74
N GLY A 507 -26.11 13.32 10.63
CA GLY A 507 -25.88 11.91 10.38
C GLY A 507 -27.15 11.18 9.91
N GLY A 508 -28.26 11.36 10.64
CA GLY A 508 -29.57 10.81 10.29
C GLY A 508 -30.12 11.34 8.96
N CYS A 509 -29.91 12.62 8.63
CA CYS A 509 -30.21 13.14 7.29
C CYS A 509 -29.38 12.44 6.19
N GLY A 510 -28.09 12.15 6.46
CA GLY A 510 -27.23 11.41 5.54
C GLY A 510 -27.73 9.98 5.28
N VAL A 511 -28.08 9.25 6.35
CA VAL A 511 -28.67 7.90 6.28
C VAL A 511 -30.00 7.91 5.49
N LEU A 512 -30.87 8.89 5.76
CA LEU A 512 -32.15 9.02 5.05
C LEU A 512 -31.97 9.29 3.54
N ASN A 513 -31.00 10.13 3.17
CA ASN A 513 -30.71 10.42 1.76
C ASN A 513 -30.00 9.26 1.06
N ALA A 514 -29.04 8.59 1.72
CA ALA A 514 -28.39 7.40 1.19
C ALA A 514 -29.40 6.28 0.88
N ALA A 515 -30.41 6.09 1.74
CA ALA A 515 -31.49 5.15 1.49
C ALA A 515 -32.37 5.54 0.28
N LEU A 516 -32.63 6.84 0.07
CA LEU A 516 -33.37 7.33 -1.09
C LEU A 516 -32.63 7.08 -2.41
N ASP A 517 -31.33 7.40 -2.46
CA ASP A 517 -30.48 7.14 -3.63
C ASP A 517 -30.39 5.64 -3.99
N LEU A 518 -30.34 4.77 -2.97
CA LEU A 518 -30.32 3.31 -3.15
C LEU A 518 -31.70 2.73 -3.51
N GLY A 519 -32.75 3.55 -3.55
CA GLY A 519 -34.13 3.11 -3.81
C GLY A 519 -34.75 2.30 -2.67
N TYR A 520 -34.23 2.44 -1.45
CA TYR A 520 -34.69 1.75 -0.24
C TYR A 520 -35.79 2.53 0.48
N SER A 521 -36.38 1.89 1.50
CA SER A 521 -37.54 2.42 2.22
C SER A 521 -37.15 3.52 3.20
N ALA A 522 -37.18 4.77 2.71
CA ALA A 522 -36.98 5.97 3.53
C ALA A 522 -37.96 6.06 4.72
N GLU A 523 -39.11 5.39 4.66
CA GLU A 523 -40.10 5.33 5.75
C GLU A 523 -39.65 4.40 6.90
N ASP A 524 -38.89 3.35 6.61
CA ASP A 524 -38.37 2.44 7.64
C ASP A 524 -37.13 3.01 8.33
N VAL A 525 -36.32 3.77 7.60
CA VAL A 525 -35.23 4.59 8.18
C VAL A 525 -35.80 5.64 9.14
N LYS A 526 -36.87 6.35 8.76
CA LYS A 526 -37.52 7.35 9.63
C LYS A 526 -38.01 6.79 10.96
N LYS A 527 -38.75 5.67 10.95
CA LYS A 527 -39.20 5.00 12.20
C LYS A 527 -38.01 4.70 13.12
N SER A 528 -36.95 4.16 12.53
CA SER A 528 -35.74 3.79 13.26
C SER A 528 -35.04 5.03 13.85
N LEU A 529 -35.04 6.17 13.14
CA LEU A 529 -34.56 7.47 13.64
C LEU A 529 -35.45 8.03 14.77
N ASP A 530 -36.78 7.94 14.66
CA ASP A 530 -37.74 8.35 15.71
C ASP A 530 -37.54 7.55 17.00
N GLU A 531 -37.30 6.24 16.90
CA GLU A 531 -37.08 5.34 18.03
C GLU A 531 -35.79 5.69 18.81
N VAL A 532 -34.71 6.08 18.11
CA VAL A 532 -33.48 6.61 18.73
C VAL A 532 -33.51 8.13 19.01
N ALA A 533 -34.65 8.80 18.82
CA ALA A 533 -34.85 10.22 19.06
C ALA A 533 -34.01 11.19 18.18
N ILE A 534 -33.66 10.79 16.96
CA ILE A 534 -32.99 11.66 15.98
C ILE A 534 -34.05 12.39 15.14
N ASP A 535 -34.16 13.70 15.35
CA ASP A 535 -34.97 14.59 14.50
C ASP A 535 -34.46 14.59 13.05
N TYR A 536 -35.36 14.32 12.10
CA TYR A 536 -35.13 14.40 10.65
C TYR A 536 -36.04 15.42 9.94
N GLU A 537 -36.80 16.25 10.68
CA GLU A 537 -37.62 17.30 10.07
C GLU A 537 -36.72 18.32 9.33
N GLY A 538 -36.96 18.52 8.04
CA GLY A 538 -36.19 19.46 7.23
C GLY A 538 -34.87 18.91 6.67
N CYS A 539 -34.58 17.61 6.77
CA CYS A 539 -33.60 16.99 5.86
C CYS A 539 -34.05 17.21 4.40
N PHE A 540 -33.14 17.66 3.53
CA PHE A 540 -33.47 18.02 2.15
C PHE A 540 -33.75 16.79 1.26
N ILE A 541 -35.02 16.46 1.08
CA ILE A 541 -35.47 15.40 0.15
C ILE A 541 -35.57 15.97 -1.27
N HIS A 542 -34.47 15.94 -2.04
CA HIS A 542 -34.49 16.32 -3.45
C HIS A 542 -34.51 15.08 -4.36
N ILE A 543 -35.68 14.44 -4.48
CA ILE A 543 -35.91 13.37 -5.47
C ILE A 543 -35.70 13.96 -6.88
N PRO A 544 -34.80 13.42 -7.72
CA PRO A 544 -34.78 13.74 -9.14
C PRO A 544 -35.98 13.08 -9.81
N GLU A 545 -36.75 13.84 -10.62
CA GLU A 545 -37.82 13.20 -11.41
C GLU A 545 -37.24 12.10 -12.30
N PRO A 546 -37.82 10.88 -12.30
CA PRO A 546 -37.33 9.79 -13.12
C PRO A 546 -37.45 10.17 -14.60
N LYS A 547 -36.30 10.28 -15.29
CA LYS A 547 -36.27 10.55 -16.72
C LYS A 547 -36.90 9.38 -17.47
N HIS A 548 -38.14 9.56 -17.92
CA HIS A 548 -38.76 8.66 -18.88
C HIS A 548 -37.98 8.67 -20.20
N SER A 549 -37.38 7.52 -20.54
CA SER A 549 -36.75 7.22 -21.83
C SER A 549 -36.95 5.76 -22.19
#